data_AF-A0A8B8CLD9-F1
#
_entry.id   AF-A0A8B8CLD9-F1
#
_cell.length_a   1.000
_cell.length_b   1.000
_cell.length_c   1.000
_cell.angle_alpha   90.00
_cell.angle_beta   90.00
_cell.angle_gamma   90.00
#
_symmetry.space_group_name_H-M   'P 1'
#
loop_
_entity.id
_entity.type
_entity.pdbx_description
1 polymer ?
#
loop_
_entity_poly.entity_id
_entity_poly.type
_entity_poly.pdbx_seq_one_letter_code
_entity_poly.pdbx_strand_id
1 'polypeptide(L)'
;MAKKRKGTKKSKKPKSQKGQEIVMRMSRSRKRPFIARMAKRSRPVVNQQGGFLGGLLLGGLEYYPVSSTLTSDTAPIEFEIKGQGDEYVDLSQTYVQLLCKFTKEDGNNITNTDISTPVNNIVHSLFSEIDLSLNGKVITPGTDTYPYKAYLEKLLSYEPNTHNTQMKACTLWEKDTPRFMDDVDLKPAVRTAEEFAVANQKVNITKNLDPPVYPQESGNEGLRKRHGWIEDGNKIVLLDRLHLDLFQQEKFIPNGVDIRLRFNRTKSNFYMMTKVGSTGKVQILSMLMWVRKVRPTPTVLNTINQCLNTETAKYPLRRVEVKTFTIARGTQSKIEDHLFQGQMPKRIVLGLVDNAGFNGDPIKNPFNFQHAEVKKLEVSINGETIMSRPFEPDFGNNMYLRSYLSLYQGLGKLGYDWAPDVT
;
A
#
# COMPACT_ATOMS: atom_id res chain seq x y z
N MET A 1 -52.38 -10.33 -50.97
CA MET A 1 -51.62 -9.60 -49.94
C MET A 1 -50.66 -10.55 -49.24
N ALA A 2 -49.40 -10.14 -49.09
CA ALA A 2 -48.23 -11.02 -48.97
C ALA A 2 -48.00 -11.63 -47.56
N LYS A 3 -47.59 -12.90 -47.54
CA LYS A 3 -47.09 -13.67 -46.39
C LYS A 3 -45.77 -13.07 -45.86
N LYS A 4 -45.73 -12.69 -44.57
CA LYS A 4 -44.52 -12.26 -43.84
C LYS A 4 -43.52 -13.42 -43.72
N ARG A 5 -42.31 -13.24 -44.26
CA ARG A 5 -41.14 -14.13 -44.10
C ARG A 5 -40.49 -13.92 -42.72
N LYS A 6 -40.19 -15.04 -42.04
CA LYS A 6 -39.35 -15.13 -40.84
C LYS A 6 -37.91 -14.72 -41.17
N GLY A 7 -37.34 -13.81 -40.39
CA GLY A 7 -35.91 -13.45 -40.41
C GLY A 7 -35.24 -13.84 -39.08
N THR A 8 -34.43 -14.89 -39.11
CA THR A 8 -33.56 -15.34 -38.01
C THR A 8 -32.41 -14.34 -37.79
N LYS A 9 -32.38 -13.68 -36.62
CA LYS A 9 -31.21 -12.89 -36.16
C LYS A 9 -30.16 -13.84 -35.56
N LYS A 10 -29.01 -13.98 -36.23
CA LYS A 10 -27.80 -14.62 -35.68
C LYS A 10 -27.26 -13.78 -34.51
N SER A 11 -27.12 -14.36 -33.33
CA SER A 11 -26.45 -13.75 -32.18
C SER A 11 -24.94 -13.68 -32.44
N LYS A 12 -24.36 -12.48 -32.34
CA LYS A 12 -22.91 -12.28 -32.34
C LYS A 12 -22.41 -12.55 -30.92
N LYS A 13 -21.57 -13.58 -30.75
CA LYS A 13 -20.78 -13.78 -29.53
C LYS A 13 -19.92 -12.53 -29.25
N PRO A 14 -19.82 -12.04 -28.00
CA PRO A 14 -18.94 -10.93 -27.69
C PRO A 14 -17.47 -11.39 -27.77
N LYS A 15 -16.64 -10.55 -28.39
CA LYS A 15 -15.19 -10.76 -28.47
C LYS A 15 -14.60 -10.63 -27.06
N SER A 16 -13.82 -11.63 -26.62
CA SER A 16 -13.05 -11.56 -25.39
C SER A 16 -12.06 -10.38 -25.47
N GLN A 17 -12.20 -9.39 -24.59
CA GLN A 17 -11.20 -8.34 -24.43
C GLN A 17 -9.96 -8.95 -23.77
N LYS A 18 -8.81 -8.86 -24.47
CA LYS A 18 -7.50 -9.23 -23.94
C LYS A 18 -7.11 -8.26 -22.82
N GLY A 19 -6.45 -8.78 -21.79
CA GLY A 19 -5.89 -7.99 -20.69
C GLY A 19 -5.06 -6.81 -21.19
N GLN A 20 -5.07 -5.72 -20.41
CA GLN A 20 -4.28 -4.53 -20.70
C GLN A 20 -2.79 -4.84 -20.52
N GLU A 21 -2.12 -5.16 -21.63
CA GLU A 21 -0.66 -5.14 -21.73
C GLU A 21 -0.22 -3.71 -22.03
N ILE A 22 0.75 -3.18 -21.29
CA ILE A 22 1.46 -1.98 -21.74
C ILE A 22 2.43 -2.40 -22.83
N VAL A 23 2.11 -1.98 -24.05
CA VAL A 23 2.91 -2.18 -25.25
C VAL A 23 3.72 -0.90 -25.47
N MET A 24 5.01 -0.92 -25.11
CA MET A 24 5.92 0.18 -25.44
C MET A 24 6.42 0.03 -26.87
N ARG A 25 6.09 0.99 -27.73
CA ARG A 25 6.67 1.07 -29.09
C ARG A 25 7.72 2.17 -29.10
N MET A 26 8.96 1.83 -29.43
CA MET A 26 9.94 2.84 -29.82
C MET A 26 9.55 3.46 -31.17
N SER A 27 9.85 4.76 -31.32
CA SER A 27 9.63 5.53 -32.54
C SER A 27 10.28 4.85 -33.75
N ARG A 28 9.50 4.59 -34.81
CA ARG A 28 9.96 3.93 -36.03
C ARG A 28 10.31 4.96 -37.10
N SER A 29 11.57 4.97 -37.55
CA SER A 29 11.90 5.42 -38.89
C SER A 29 11.39 4.39 -39.91
N ARG A 30 10.54 4.82 -40.84
CA ARG A 30 9.86 3.94 -41.81
C ARG A 30 10.80 3.59 -42.98
N LYS A 31 11.19 2.32 -43.08
CA LYS A 31 11.34 1.62 -44.38
C LYS A 31 10.86 0.17 -44.25
N ARG A 32 10.13 -0.31 -45.25
CA ARG A 32 9.62 -1.69 -45.46
C ARG A 32 9.79 -2.01 -46.95
N PRO A 33 9.70 -3.28 -47.39
CA PRO A 33 9.99 -4.55 -46.69
C PRO A 33 10.75 -5.56 -47.59
N PHE A 34 11.17 -6.70 -47.04
CA PHE A 34 11.21 -7.95 -47.80
C PHE A 34 10.92 -9.17 -46.91
N ILE A 35 10.28 -10.17 -47.52
CA ILE A 35 9.68 -11.37 -46.92
C ILE A 35 10.70 -12.51 -46.87
N ALA A 36 10.75 -13.28 -45.78
CA ALA A 36 11.16 -14.69 -45.81
C ALA A 36 10.50 -15.48 -44.67
N ARG A 37 10.14 -16.73 -44.97
CA ARG A 37 9.31 -17.66 -44.19
C ARG A 37 10.10 -18.97 -44.04
N MET A 38 10.35 -19.45 -42.82
CA MET A 38 10.65 -20.86 -42.44
C MET A 38 10.78 -20.90 -40.90
N ALA A 39 9.92 -21.57 -40.12
CA ALA A 39 9.74 -23.00 -39.88
C ALA A 39 10.67 -23.61 -38.81
N LYS A 40 10.19 -23.77 -37.56
CA LYS A 40 9.98 -25.05 -36.83
C LYS A 40 9.69 -24.79 -35.35
N ARG A 41 8.69 -25.52 -34.84
CA ARG A 41 8.28 -25.55 -33.43
C ARG A 41 9.21 -26.47 -32.63
N SER A 42 9.75 -25.96 -31.53
CA SER A 42 10.27 -26.75 -30.41
C SER A 42 10.03 -25.95 -29.14
N ARG A 43 9.19 -26.47 -28.23
CA ARG A 43 8.97 -25.89 -26.90
C ARG A 43 10.13 -26.32 -26.00
N PRO A 44 10.85 -25.42 -25.29
CA PRO A 44 11.67 -25.83 -24.18
C PRO A 44 10.86 -25.81 -22.89
N VAL A 45 11.00 -26.89 -22.13
CA VAL A 45 10.59 -27.06 -20.74
C VAL A 45 11.32 -26.01 -19.89
N VAL A 46 10.58 -25.23 -19.11
CA VAL A 46 11.15 -24.28 -18.15
C VAL A 46 11.60 -25.08 -16.93
N ASN A 47 12.90 -25.32 -16.81
CA ASN A 47 13.50 -25.78 -15.57
C ASN A 47 13.74 -24.58 -14.67
N GLN A 48 13.12 -24.61 -13.49
CA GLN A 48 13.39 -23.71 -12.37
C GLN A 48 14.76 -24.06 -11.79
N GLN A 49 15.74 -23.17 -11.99
CA GLN A 49 16.89 -22.98 -11.11
C GLN A 49 17.48 -21.63 -11.47
N GLY A 50 17.63 -20.75 -10.46
CA GLY A 50 18.13 -19.40 -10.60
C GLY A 50 19.53 -19.38 -11.18
N GLY A 51 19.63 -19.08 -12.49
CA GLY A 51 20.87 -18.71 -13.15
C GLY A 51 20.91 -17.20 -13.29
N PHE A 52 21.88 -16.56 -12.65
CA PHE A 52 22.28 -15.18 -12.93
C PHE A 52 22.53 -15.03 -14.44
N LEU A 53 21.61 -14.38 -15.15
CA LEU A 53 21.83 -13.97 -16.54
C LEU A 53 22.84 -12.83 -16.54
N GLY A 54 24.03 -13.12 -17.07
CA GLY A 54 25.23 -12.30 -17.01
C GLY A 54 25.04 -10.82 -17.34
N GLY A 55 25.04 -10.01 -16.29
CA GLY A 55 25.12 -8.56 -16.31
C GLY A 55 25.81 -8.06 -15.03
N LEU A 56 26.47 -6.91 -15.11
CA LEU A 56 27.03 -6.24 -13.94
C LEU A 56 25.88 -5.55 -13.20
N LEU A 57 25.66 -5.93 -11.95
CA LEU A 57 24.83 -5.15 -11.03
C LEU A 57 25.62 -3.90 -10.65
N LEU A 58 25.18 -2.75 -11.13
CA LEU A 58 25.64 -1.48 -10.57
C LEU A 58 24.86 -1.27 -9.27
N GLY A 59 25.56 -0.81 -8.22
CA GLY A 59 24.91 -0.46 -6.95
C GLY A 59 23.74 0.52 -7.16
N GLY A 60 22.85 0.64 -6.17
CA GLY A 60 21.71 1.56 -6.28
C GLY A 60 22.20 2.98 -6.59
N LEU A 61 21.66 3.59 -7.66
CA LEU A 61 21.91 4.99 -7.98
C LEU A 61 20.91 5.86 -7.24
N GLU A 62 21.41 6.97 -6.70
CA GLU A 62 20.59 7.99 -6.05
C GLU A 62 20.00 8.94 -7.09
N TYR A 63 18.68 9.11 -7.03
CA TYR A 63 17.96 10.14 -7.77
C TYR A 63 17.40 11.16 -6.80
N TYR A 64 17.53 12.43 -7.16
CA TYR A 64 17.02 13.56 -6.40
C TYR A 64 15.77 14.14 -7.08
N PRO A 65 14.90 14.84 -6.34
CA PRO A 65 13.76 15.52 -6.92
C PRO A 65 14.19 16.54 -7.99
N VAL A 66 13.42 16.67 -9.07
CA VAL A 66 13.68 17.67 -10.13
C VAL A 66 13.41 19.10 -9.68
N SER A 67 12.62 19.30 -8.62
CA SER A 67 12.37 20.61 -8.00
C SER A 67 12.64 20.57 -6.50
N SER A 68 13.22 21.65 -5.96
CA SER A 68 13.48 21.83 -4.53
C SER A 68 12.25 22.33 -3.76
N THR A 69 11.09 21.71 -3.99
CA THR A 69 9.81 22.05 -3.34
C THR A 69 9.58 21.31 -2.01
N LEU A 70 10.63 20.69 -1.44
CA LEU A 70 10.54 19.88 -0.22
C LEU A 70 10.05 20.65 1.01
N THR A 71 10.25 21.96 1.04
CA THR A 71 9.79 22.86 2.11
C THR A 71 8.33 23.27 1.97
N SER A 72 7.68 22.95 0.84
CA SER A 72 6.27 23.22 0.63
C SER A 72 5.43 22.06 1.15
N ASP A 73 4.38 22.39 1.91
CA ASP A 73 3.42 21.41 2.39
C ASP A 73 2.41 20.96 1.32
N THR A 74 2.36 21.64 0.16
CA THR A 74 1.36 21.39 -0.88
C THR A 74 1.96 21.08 -2.25
N ALA A 75 3.14 21.60 -2.57
CA ALA A 75 3.72 21.40 -3.88
C ALA A 75 4.13 19.93 -4.07
N PRO A 76 3.89 19.35 -5.26
CA PRO A 76 4.28 17.99 -5.52
C PRO A 76 5.81 17.86 -5.52
N ILE A 77 6.27 16.64 -5.21
CA ILE A 77 7.67 16.25 -5.33
C ILE A 77 7.78 15.37 -6.57
N GLU A 78 8.64 15.74 -7.51
CA GLU A 78 8.80 15.01 -8.77
C GLU A 78 10.18 14.38 -8.88
N PHE A 79 10.23 13.14 -9.35
CA PHE A 79 11.47 12.43 -9.70
C PHE A 79 11.46 12.13 -11.19
N GLU A 80 12.61 12.28 -11.82
CA GLU A 80 12.81 11.91 -13.22
C GLU A 80 14.04 11.02 -13.38
N ILE A 81 13.80 9.77 -13.76
CA ILE A 81 14.84 8.80 -14.08
C ILE A 81 14.94 8.76 -15.59
N LYS A 82 15.99 9.38 -16.11
CA LYS A 82 16.27 9.36 -17.55
C LYS A 82 16.68 7.97 -18.01
N GLY A 83 16.08 7.52 -19.11
CA GLY A 83 16.43 6.28 -19.80
C GLY A 83 17.63 6.48 -20.72
N GLN A 84 18.74 7.01 -20.19
CA GLN A 84 19.99 7.24 -20.92
C GLN A 84 21.04 6.19 -20.54
N GLY A 85 22.02 5.97 -21.43
CA GLY A 85 23.11 5.01 -21.23
C GLY A 85 22.82 3.66 -21.87
N ASP A 86 23.40 2.57 -21.35
CA ASP A 86 23.15 1.18 -21.78
C ASP A 86 22.56 0.33 -20.63
N GLU A 87 21.92 1.00 -19.67
CA GLU A 87 21.47 0.41 -18.42
C GLU A 87 19.96 0.22 -18.41
N TYR A 88 19.55 -0.91 -17.84
CA TYR A 88 18.17 -1.26 -17.59
C TYR A 88 17.80 -0.84 -16.17
N VAL A 89 16.55 -0.44 -15.97
CA VAL A 89 16.05 -0.01 -14.66
C VAL A 89 15.27 -1.14 -14.01
N ASP A 90 15.64 -1.50 -12.80
CA ASP A 90 14.85 -2.40 -11.98
C ASP A 90 14.03 -1.66 -10.93
N LEU A 91 12.73 -1.54 -11.21
CA LEU A 91 11.77 -0.91 -10.31
C LEU A 91 11.40 -1.79 -9.11
N SER A 92 11.60 -3.12 -9.21
CA SER A 92 11.25 -4.04 -8.12
C SER A 92 12.13 -3.88 -6.88
N GLN A 93 13.32 -3.30 -7.04
CA GLN A 93 14.25 -3.01 -5.94
C GLN A 93 14.45 -1.50 -5.75
N THR A 94 13.48 -0.69 -6.17
CA THR A 94 13.49 0.76 -5.97
C THR A 94 12.77 1.12 -4.66
N TYR A 95 13.38 2.02 -3.88
CA TYR A 95 12.83 2.53 -2.63
C TYR A 95 13.10 4.03 -2.48
N VAL A 96 12.27 4.71 -1.69
CA VAL A 96 12.48 6.10 -1.32
C VAL A 96 13.14 6.17 0.05
N GLN A 97 13.98 7.19 0.23
CA GLN A 97 14.58 7.56 1.50
C GLN A 97 14.16 8.99 1.82
N LEU A 98 13.62 9.20 3.01
CA LEU A 98 13.27 10.51 3.54
C LEU A 98 14.15 10.77 4.76
N LEU A 99 14.84 11.90 4.77
CA LEU A 99 15.33 12.50 6.01
C LEU A 99 14.30 13.52 6.44
N CYS A 100 13.66 13.31 7.58
CA CYS A 100 12.60 14.17 8.06
C CYS A 100 12.74 14.51 9.54
N LYS A 101 11.98 15.54 9.96
CA LYS A 101 11.80 15.93 11.35
C LYS A 101 10.31 16.13 11.59
N PHE A 102 9.83 15.73 12.76
CA PHE A 102 8.45 15.96 13.19
C PHE A 102 8.41 17.21 14.05
N THR A 103 7.51 18.13 13.73
CA THR A 103 7.38 19.42 14.43
C THR A 103 5.92 19.78 14.61
N LYS A 104 5.64 20.75 15.47
CA LYS A 104 4.38 21.50 15.43
C LYS A 104 4.29 22.32 14.13
N GLU A 105 3.11 22.91 13.89
CA GLU A 105 2.91 23.75 12.71
C GLU A 105 3.77 25.03 12.71
N ASP A 106 4.08 25.55 13.88
CA ASP A 106 4.99 26.70 14.09
C ASP A 106 6.49 26.35 13.92
N GLY A 107 6.81 25.07 13.67
CA GLY A 107 8.18 24.58 13.50
C GLY A 107 8.90 24.21 14.79
N ASN A 108 8.28 24.45 15.95
CA ASN A 108 8.84 24.02 17.24
C ASN A 108 8.82 22.49 17.37
N ASN A 109 9.73 21.96 18.19
CA ASN A 109 9.79 20.54 18.47
C ASN A 109 8.51 20.06 19.16
N ILE A 110 8.11 18.82 18.88
CA ILE A 110 7.10 18.10 19.65
C ILE A 110 7.78 17.64 20.94
N THR A 111 7.24 18.01 22.09
CA THR A 111 7.72 17.56 23.41
C THR A 111 6.86 16.40 23.93
N ASN A 112 7.30 15.71 24.98
CA ASN A 112 6.55 14.61 25.60
C ASN A 112 5.15 15.04 26.13
N THR A 113 4.93 16.34 26.36
CA THR A 113 3.60 16.86 26.74
C THR A 113 2.71 17.17 25.54
N ASP A 114 3.29 17.25 24.34
CA ASP A 114 2.57 17.56 23.11
C ASP A 114 1.99 16.28 22.53
N ILE A 115 0.66 16.20 22.51
CA ILE A 115 -0.02 15.02 21.98
C ILE A 115 -0.16 15.19 20.48
N SER A 116 0.90 14.79 19.77
CA SER A 116 1.03 14.93 18.32
C SER A 116 1.94 13.82 17.79
N THR A 117 1.38 12.83 17.11
CA THR A 117 2.09 11.60 16.77
C THR A 117 1.71 11.10 15.38
N PRO A 118 2.66 10.62 14.56
CA PRO A 118 2.33 10.08 13.25
C PRO A 118 1.51 8.79 13.33
N VAL A 119 0.71 8.56 12.30
CA VAL A 119 0.07 7.28 12.01
C VAL A 119 1.11 6.21 11.62
N ASN A 120 0.78 4.92 11.76
CA ASN A 120 1.72 3.81 11.53
C ASN A 120 2.38 3.82 10.14
N ASN A 121 1.61 4.14 9.09
CA ASN A 121 2.06 4.05 7.69
C ASN A 121 2.70 5.34 7.18
N ILE A 122 3.48 6.03 8.02
CA ILE A 122 3.84 7.43 7.82
C ILE A 122 4.44 7.74 6.44
N VAL A 123 5.37 6.92 5.93
CA VAL A 123 6.03 7.15 4.62
C VAL A 123 5.02 7.28 3.47
N HIS A 124 3.99 6.45 3.47
CA HIS A 124 2.95 6.48 2.43
C HIS A 124 1.86 7.49 2.74
N SER A 125 1.55 7.72 4.03
CA SER A 125 0.55 8.72 4.44
C SER A 125 0.97 10.15 4.16
N LEU A 126 2.27 10.42 3.96
CA LEU A 126 2.78 11.72 3.50
C LEU A 126 2.33 12.10 2.09
N PHE A 127 1.82 11.14 1.31
CA PHE A 127 1.43 11.36 -0.08
C PHE A 127 0.02 10.83 -0.35
N SER A 128 -0.87 11.70 -0.84
CA SER A 128 -2.25 11.33 -1.13
C SER A 128 -2.32 10.53 -2.43
N GLU A 129 -1.43 10.85 -3.37
CA GLU A 129 -1.38 10.24 -4.70
C GLU A 129 0.07 10.14 -5.17
N ILE A 130 0.36 9.11 -5.98
CA ILE A 130 1.60 9.02 -6.74
C ILE A 130 1.28 8.68 -8.19
N ASP A 131 1.57 9.62 -9.09
CA ASP A 131 1.50 9.39 -10.53
C ASP A 131 2.79 8.77 -11.04
N LEU A 132 2.67 7.74 -11.86
CA LEU A 132 3.79 7.12 -12.57
C LEU A 132 3.57 7.22 -14.08
N SER A 133 4.49 7.87 -14.78
CA SER A 133 4.49 7.93 -16.23
C SER A 133 5.79 7.39 -16.83
N LEU A 134 5.66 6.80 -18.02
CA LEU A 134 6.77 6.29 -18.82
C LEU A 134 6.73 6.99 -20.18
N ASN A 135 7.82 7.69 -20.55
CA ASN A 135 7.89 8.53 -21.76
C ASN A 135 6.69 9.48 -21.90
N GLY A 136 6.29 10.13 -20.79
CA GLY A 136 5.15 11.04 -20.73
C GLY A 136 3.76 10.39 -20.74
N LYS A 137 3.67 9.06 -20.89
CA LYS A 137 2.39 8.33 -20.80
C LYS A 137 2.14 7.88 -19.37
N VAL A 138 1.04 8.33 -18.77
CA VAL A 138 0.60 7.87 -17.45
C VAL A 138 0.29 6.37 -17.49
N ILE A 139 0.95 5.63 -16.60
CA ILE A 139 0.82 4.19 -16.43
C ILE A 139 0.00 3.87 -15.19
N THR A 140 0.36 4.50 -14.07
CA THR A 140 -0.41 4.46 -12.82
C THR A 140 -0.92 5.88 -12.59
N PRO A 141 -2.23 6.13 -12.78
CA PRO A 141 -2.81 7.41 -12.41
C PRO A 141 -2.78 7.56 -10.88
N GLY A 142 -2.55 8.77 -10.40
CA GLY A 142 -2.75 9.13 -9.01
C GLY A 142 -4.21 8.92 -8.59
N THR A 143 -4.39 8.37 -7.40
CA THR A 143 -5.69 8.24 -6.73
C THR A 143 -5.49 8.64 -5.28
N ASP A 144 -6.40 9.42 -4.73
CA ASP A 144 -6.42 9.90 -3.33
C ASP A 144 -6.44 8.79 -2.26
N THR A 145 -6.63 7.55 -2.68
CA THR A 145 -6.62 6.34 -1.84
C THR A 145 -5.25 5.63 -1.75
N TYR A 146 -4.17 6.24 -2.24
CA TYR A 146 -2.83 5.62 -2.21
C TYR A 146 -2.39 5.16 -0.80
N PRO A 147 -2.57 5.95 0.29
CA PRO A 147 -2.18 5.51 1.63
C PRO A 147 -2.89 4.21 2.06
N TYR A 148 -4.16 4.05 1.70
CA TYR A 148 -4.93 2.83 1.99
C TYR A 148 -4.45 1.63 1.18
N LYS A 149 -4.16 1.83 -0.11
CA LYS A 149 -3.57 0.79 -0.96
C LYS A 149 -2.27 0.28 -0.36
N ALA A 150 -1.36 1.20 -0.03
CA ALA A 150 -0.08 0.87 0.58
C ALA A 150 -0.24 0.15 1.93
N TYR A 151 -1.13 0.66 2.79
CA TYR A 151 -1.36 0.06 4.10
C TYR A 151 -1.92 -1.36 4.02
N LEU A 152 -2.96 -1.58 3.21
CA LEU A 152 -3.55 -2.91 3.04
C LEU A 152 -2.55 -3.89 2.38
N GLU A 153 -1.75 -3.43 1.43
CA GLU A 153 -0.70 -4.27 0.84
C GLU A 153 0.33 -4.70 1.90
N LYS A 154 0.71 -3.79 2.80
CA LYS A 154 1.60 -4.08 3.93
C LYS A 154 1.00 -5.10 4.90
N LEU A 155 -0.26 -4.92 5.29
CA LEU A 155 -0.94 -5.83 6.23
C LEU A 155 -1.14 -7.23 5.67
N LEU A 156 -1.42 -7.34 4.37
CA LEU A 156 -1.87 -8.58 3.75
C LEU A 156 -0.76 -9.34 3.00
N SER A 157 0.40 -8.71 2.74
CA SER A 157 1.46 -9.31 1.93
C SER A 157 2.72 -9.65 2.72
N TYR A 158 3.02 -8.91 3.79
CA TYR A 158 4.22 -9.12 4.60
C TYR A 158 3.95 -10.06 5.77
N GLU A 159 5.02 -10.63 6.30
CA GLU A 159 4.96 -11.53 7.46
C GLU A 159 5.09 -10.73 8.76
N PRO A 160 4.49 -11.19 9.87
CA PRO A 160 4.58 -10.51 11.16
C PRO A 160 6.01 -10.18 11.60
N ASN A 161 6.96 -11.06 11.29
CA ASN A 161 8.38 -10.83 11.58
C ASN A 161 8.95 -9.66 10.77
N THR A 162 8.52 -9.47 9.52
CA THR A 162 8.96 -8.33 8.72
C THR A 162 8.43 -7.02 9.28
N HIS A 163 7.19 -6.99 9.77
CA HIS A 163 6.62 -5.84 10.47
C HIS A 163 7.45 -5.48 11.70
N ASN A 164 7.77 -6.46 12.54
CA ASN A 164 8.48 -6.26 13.81
C ASN A 164 9.99 -6.00 13.70
N THR A 165 10.59 -6.24 12.52
CA THR A 165 12.04 -6.06 12.31
C THR A 165 12.31 -4.96 11.29
N GLN A 166 12.26 -5.29 10.00
CA GLN A 166 12.61 -4.40 8.90
C GLN A 166 11.72 -3.15 8.88
N MET A 167 10.41 -3.30 8.95
CA MET A 167 9.50 -2.15 8.85
C MET A 167 9.55 -1.27 10.11
N LYS A 168 9.68 -1.88 11.28
CA LYS A 168 9.93 -1.13 12.52
C LYS A 168 11.16 -0.26 12.41
N ALA A 169 12.27 -0.80 11.90
CA ALA A 169 13.52 -0.05 11.73
C ALA A 169 13.47 1.01 10.62
N CYS A 170 12.82 0.70 9.49
CA CYS A 170 12.87 1.54 8.30
C CYS A 170 11.71 2.54 8.18
N THR A 171 10.54 2.27 8.77
CA THR A 171 9.32 3.05 8.52
C THR A 171 8.61 3.52 9.78
N LEU A 172 9.21 3.32 10.97
CA LEU A 172 8.56 3.50 12.28
C LEU A 172 7.28 2.66 12.43
N TRP A 173 7.27 1.45 11.86
CA TRP A 173 6.12 0.57 11.99
C TRP A 173 5.98 0.07 13.44
N GLU A 174 4.94 0.53 14.12
CA GLU A 174 4.52 0.08 15.44
C GLU A 174 3.02 -0.12 15.41
N LYS A 175 2.57 -1.35 15.66
CA LYS A 175 1.14 -1.70 15.63
C LYS A 175 0.39 -0.95 16.72
N ASP A 176 -0.66 -0.23 16.34
CA ASP A 176 -1.58 0.41 17.28
C ASP A 176 -2.39 -0.63 18.08
N THR A 177 -2.77 -0.30 19.30
CA THR A 177 -3.50 -1.24 20.16
C THR A 177 -4.95 -1.39 19.67
N PRO A 178 -5.44 -2.62 19.42
CA PRO A 178 -6.84 -2.85 19.05
C PRO A 178 -7.79 -2.23 20.07
N ARG A 179 -8.93 -1.68 19.60
CA ARG A 179 -9.92 -0.91 20.39
C ARG A 179 -9.47 0.46 20.92
N PHE A 180 -8.18 0.75 20.92
CA PHE A 180 -7.62 2.02 21.37
C PHE A 180 -6.92 2.77 20.22
N MET A 181 -7.18 2.44 18.95
CA MET A 181 -6.47 3.07 17.82
C MET A 181 -6.73 4.57 17.70
N ASP A 182 -7.87 5.06 18.21
CA ASP A 182 -8.24 6.48 18.26
C ASP A 182 -7.76 7.19 19.55
N ASP A 183 -7.16 6.45 20.50
CA ASP A 183 -6.60 7.03 21.73
C ASP A 183 -5.34 7.82 21.38
N VAL A 184 -5.41 9.15 21.54
CA VAL A 184 -4.29 10.05 21.26
C VAL A 184 -3.46 10.39 22.50
N ASP A 185 -4.02 10.29 23.70
CA ASP A 185 -3.38 10.79 24.93
C ASP A 185 -2.16 9.92 25.34
N LEU A 186 -1.19 10.54 26.01
CA LEU A 186 0.12 9.97 26.33
C LEU A 186 0.37 9.84 27.84
N LYS A 187 -0.67 9.92 28.68
CA LYS A 187 -0.52 9.78 30.13
C LYS A 187 0.17 8.46 30.52
N PRO A 188 1.13 8.46 31.46
CA PRO A 188 1.81 7.24 31.88
C PRO A 188 0.83 6.25 32.53
N ALA A 189 1.19 4.97 32.51
CA ALA A 189 0.41 3.94 33.20
C ALA A 189 0.43 4.19 34.72
N VAL A 190 -0.74 4.06 35.36
CA VAL A 190 -0.94 4.33 36.78
C VAL A 190 -1.27 3.02 37.49
N ARG A 191 -0.75 2.83 38.71
CA ARG A 191 -1.18 1.74 39.58
C ARG A 191 -2.30 2.22 40.48
N THR A 192 -3.35 1.42 40.60
CA THR A 192 -4.37 1.63 41.63
C THR A 192 -3.71 1.44 43.00
N ALA A 193 -3.89 2.41 43.90
CA ALA A 193 -3.41 2.27 45.26
C ALA A 193 -4.18 1.16 45.98
N GLU A 194 -3.46 0.30 46.68
CA GLU A 194 -4.06 -0.76 47.48
C GLU A 194 -3.73 -0.57 48.95
N GLU A 195 -4.76 -0.71 49.79
CA GLU A 195 -4.62 -0.65 51.23
C GLU A 195 -4.38 -2.05 51.79
N PHE A 196 -3.30 -2.20 52.56
CA PHE A 196 -3.00 -3.43 53.28
C PHE A 196 -3.18 -3.22 54.78
N ALA A 197 -3.83 -4.18 55.45
CA ALA A 197 -4.02 -4.11 56.89
C ALA A 197 -2.68 -4.22 57.63
N VAL A 198 -2.45 -3.31 58.58
CA VAL A 198 -1.30 -3.33 59.50
C VAL A 198 -1.75 -3.89 60.84
N ALA A 199 -1.14 -4.98 61.27
CA ALA A 199 -1.37 -5.56 62.59
C ALA A 199 -0.02 -5.87 63.24
N ASN A 200 0.16 -5.48 64.52
CA ASN A 200 1.40 -5.73 65.28
C ASN A 200 2.68 -5.28 64.56
N GLN A 201 2.66 -4.09 63.95
CA GLN A 201 3.79 -3.55 63.14
C GLN A 201 4.20 -4.43 61.95
N LYS A 202 3.33 -5.35 61.52
CA LYS A 202 3.50 -6.18 60.33
C LYS A 202 2.40 -5.88 59.31
N VAL A 203 2.78 -5.85 58.04
CA VAL A 203 1.87 -5.70 56.91
C VAL A 203 1.55 -7.09 56.38
N ASN A 204 0.26 -7.44 56.33
CA ASN A 204 -0.18 -8.70 55.75
C ASN A 204 -0.53 -8.50 54.27
N ILE A 205 0.40 -8.86 53.37
CA ILE A 205 0.19 -8.81 51.92
C ILE A 205 -0.54 -10.10 51.50
N THR A 206 -1.82 -9.99 51.14
CA THR A 206 -2.68 -11.15 50.81
C THR A 206 -2.88 -11.36 49.32
N LYS A 207 -2.46 -10.40 48.49
CA LYS A 207 -2.50 -10.48 47.02
C LYS A 207 -1.38 -9.64 46.40
N ASN A 208 -1.04 -9.99 45.17
CA ASN A 208 -0.12 -9.18 44.37
C ASN A 208 -0.81 -7.88 43.92
N LEU A 209 -0.03 -6.82 43.76
CA LEU A 209 -0.52 -5.58 43.16
C LEU A 209 -0.88 -5.84 41.69
N ASP A 210 -1.99 -5.26 41.26
CA ASP A 210 -2.39 -5.29 39.86
C ASP A 210 -1.34 -4.57 38.97
N PRO A 211 -1.16 -5.03 37.72
CA PRO A 211 -0.27 -4.35 36.79
C PRO A 211 -0.74 -2.91 36.55
N PRO A 212 0.19 -1.97 36.25
CA PRO A 212 -0.20 -0.60 35.94
C PRO A 212 -1.07 -0.57 34.68
N VAL A 213 -2.13 0.23 34.70
CA VAL A 213 -3.08 0.37 33.59
C VAL A 213 -2.99 1.79 33.04
N TYR A 214 -3.09 1.92 31.71
CA TYR A 214 -3.17 3.24 31.10
C TYR A 214 -4.51 3.91 31.46
N PRO A 215 -4.50 5.22 31.77
CA PRO A 215 -5.74 5.98 31.90
C PRO A 215 -6.61 5.92 30.64
N GLN A 216 -7.87 6.38 30.74
CA GLN A 216 -8.75 6.49 29.59
C GLN A 216 -8.13 7.35 28.48
N GLU A 217 -8.38 6.98 27.21
CA GLU A 217 -7.86 7.65 26.00
C GLU A 217 -6.34 7.56 25.82
N SER A 218 -5.69 6.67 26.59
CA SER A 218 -4.25 6.53 26.68
C SER A 218 -3.78 5.10 26.37
N GLY A 219 -4.64 4.22 25.87
CA GLY A 219 -4.37 2.79 25.67
C GLY A 219 -3.56 2.42 24.42
N ASN A 220 -3.25 3.38 23.53
CA ASN A 220 -2.54 3.11 22.29
C ASN A 220 -1.02 3.01 22.47
N GLU A 221 -0.53 1.79 22.65
CA GLU A 221 0.90 1.51 22.83
C GLU A 221 1.71 1.74 21.55
N GLY A 222 1.16 1.43 20.38
CA GLY A 222 1.81 1.65 19.10
C GLY A 222 2.09 3.13 18.86
N LEU A 223 1.07 3.96 19.08
CA LEU A 223 1.20 5.42 19.01
C LEU A 223 2.26 5.93 20.01
N ARG A 224 2.24 5.48 21.26
CA ARG A 224 3.26 5.86 22.26
C ARG A 224 4.69 5.53 21.83
N LYS A 225 4.91 4.33 21.29
CA LYS A 225 6.23 3.92 20.78
C LYS A 225 6.68 4.83 19.64
N ARG A 226 5.79 5.16 18.69
CA ARG A 226 6.10 6.12 17.62
C ARG A 226 6.39 7.52 18.17
N HIS A 227 5.65 7.96 19.19
CA HIS A 227 5.86 9.27 19.82
C HIS A 227 7.27 9.40 20.41
N GLY A 228 7.73 8.39 21.14
CA GLY A 228 9.08 8.39 21.74
C GLY A 228 10.23 8.47 20.72
N TRP A 229 10.01 8.08 19.46
CA TRP A 229 11.02 8.27 18.41
C TRP A 229 11.10 9.72 17.91
N ILE A 230 9.97 10.43 17.92
CA ILE A 230 9.83 11.72 17.23
C ILE A 230 9.90 12.92 18.17
N GLU A 231 9.75 12.71 19.48
CA GLU A 231 9.86 13.76 20.48
C GLU A 231 11.25 14.43 20.43
N ASP A 232 11.33 15.65 20.95
CA ASP A 232 12.52 16.50 21.00
C ASP A 232 13.12 16.88 19.63
N GLY A 233 12.40 16.60 18.54
CA GLY A 233 12.74 17.07 17.22
C GLY A 233 13.90 16.31 16.57
N ASN A 234 14.00 15.02 16.85
CA ASN A 234 14.97 14.12 16.23
C ASN A 234 14.84 14.13 14.70
N LYS A 235 15.98 14.13 14.01
CA LYS A 235 16.03 13.87 12.57
C LYS A 235 16.02 12.37 12.35
N ILE A 236 15.05 11.88 11.58
CA ILE A 236 14.82 10.47 11.35
C ILE A 236 14.97 10.18 9.86
N VAL A 237 15.63 9.07 9.55
CA VAL A 237 15.66 8.51 8.19
C VAL A 237 14.57 7.45 8.07
N LEU A 238 13.68 7.62 7.10
CA LEU A 238 12.65 6.66 6.76
C LEU A 238 12.90 6.10 5.36
N LEU A 239 12.72 4.79 5.19
CA LEU A 239 13.04 4.04 3.98
C LEU A 239 11.90 3.10 3.63
N ASP A 240 11.35 3.20 2.41
CA ASP A 240 10.32 2.26 1.99
C ASP A 240 10.21 2.08 0.48
N ARG A 241 9.67 0.93 0.06
CA ARG A 241 9.33 0.64 -1.33
C ARG A 241 8.02 1.32 -1.71
N LEU A 242 7.85 1.66 -2.99
CA LEU A 242 6.60 2.23 -3.48
C LEU A 242 5.59 1.12 -3.82
N HIS A 243 4.37 1.24 -3.30
CA HIS A 243 3.27 0.32 -3.59
C HIS A 243 2.52 0.71 -4.87
N LEU A 244 3.25 0.66 -6.00
CA LEU A 244 2.73 0.91 -7.34
C LEU A 244 2.78 -0.38 -8.17
N ASP A 245 1.79 -0.59 -9.04
CA ASP A 245 1.64 -1.87 -9.76
C ASP A 245 2.88 -2.23 -10.60
N LEU A 246 3.58 -1.23 -11.15
CA LEU A 246 4.80 -1.43 -11.93
C LEU A 246 6.02 -1.73 -11.05
N PHE A 247 6.03 -1.27 -9.80
CA PHE A 247 7.12 -1.55 -8.84
C PHE A 247 7.03 -2.98 -8.26
N GLN A 248 5.94 -3.69 -8.53
CA GLN A 248 5.78 -5.11 -8.25
C GLN A 248 6.15 -6.00 -9.44
N GLN A 249 6.55 -5.42 -10.58
CA GLN A 249 6.95 -6.16 -11.77
C GLN A 249 8.45 -6.43 -11.73
N GLU A 250 8.83 -7.71 -11.88
CA GLU A 250 10.23 -8.17 -11.81
C GLU A 250 11.02 -7.92 -13.10
N LYS A 251 10.34 -7.66 -14.23
CA LYS A 251 11.01 -7.33 -15.48
C LYS A 251 11.62 -5.95 -15.43
N PHE A 252 12.88 -5.85 -15.85
CA PHE A 252 13.57 -4.57 -15.99
C PHE A 252 12.97 -3.72 -17.10
N ILE A 253 12.90 -2.42 -16.88
CA ILE A 253 12.53 -1.42 -17.88
C ILE A 253 13.72 -1.25 -18.82
N PRO A 254 13.51 -1.29 -20.15
CA PRO A 254 14.59 -1.15 -21.09
C PRO A 254 15.11 0.28 -21.11
N ASN A 255 16.35 0.41 -21.57
CA ASN A 255 16.93 1.71 -21.87
C ASN A 255 16.07 2.49 -22.89
N GLY A 256 16.18 3.82 -22.89
CA GLY A 256 15.36 4.72 -23.73
C GLY A 256 13.95 4.98 -23.19
N VAL A 257 13.68 4.58 -21.96
CA VAL A 257 12.41 4.85 -21.27
C VAL A 257 12.66 5.78 -20.09
N ASP A 258 12.20 7.02 -20.23
CA ASP A 258 12.15 7.99 -19.14
C ASP A 258 11.01 7.63 -18.19
N ILE A 259 11.32 7.57 -16.90
CA ILE A 259 10.37 7.27 -15.82
C ILE A 259 10.19 8.55 -15.02
N ARG A 260 8.95 8.99 -14.86
CA ARG A 260 8.62 10.13 -14.00
C ARG A 260 7.62 9.73 -12.94
N LEU A 261 7.94 10.08 -11.70
CA LEU A 261 7.10 9.90 -10.53
C LEU A 261 6.74 11.28 -9.99
N ARG A 262 5.45 11.52 -9.74
CA ARG A 262 4.96 12.75 -9.09
C ARG A 262 4.22 12.37 -7.82
N PHE A 263 4.70 12.87 -6.68
CA PHE A 263 4.17 12.62 -5.35
C PHE A 263 3.34 13.83 -4.92
N ASN A 264 2.03 13.67 -4.77
CA ASN A 264 1.15 14.72 -4.28
C ASN A 264 1.08 14.65 -2.75
N ARG A 265 1.26 15.79 -2.07
CA ARG A 265 1.36 15.86 -0.60
C ARG A 265 -0.02 15.67 0.05
N THR A 266 -0.05 14.93 1.16
CA THR A 266 -1.24 14.86 2.02
C THR A 266 -1.23 16.00 3.04
N LYS A 267 -2.42 16.41 3.51
CA LYS A 267 -2.55 17.33 4.65
C LYS A 267 -2.12 16.67 5.97
N SER A 268 -1.58 17.47 6.89
CA SER A 268 -1.06 17.00 8.18
C SER A 268 -2.05 16.17 8.99
N ASN A 269 -3.32 16.59 9.06
CA ASN A 269 -4.33 15.91 9.87
C ASN A 269 -4.62 14.46 9.46
N PHE A 270 -4.24 14.04 8.26
CA PHE A 270 -4.37 12.64 7.85
C PHE A 270 -3.22 11.77 8.39
N TYR A 271 -1.99 12.31 8.42
CA TYR A 271 -0.81 11.54 8.79
C TYR A 271 -0.31 11.81 10.22
N MET A 272 -0.82 12.84 10.89
CA MET A 272 -0.58 13.16 12.30
C MET A 272 -1.88 13.03 13.08
N MET A 273 -1.85 12.22 14.13
CA MET A 273 -2.89 12.17 15.14
C MET A 273 -2.54 13.14 16.26
N THR A 274 -3.45 14.09 16.55
CA THR A 274 -3.22 15.13 17.55
C THR A 274 -4.41 15.24 18.49
N LYS A 275 -4.15 15.65 19.74
CA LYS A 275 -5.22 16.09 20.63
C LYS A 275 -5.83 17.39 20.14
N VAL A 276 -7.09 17.63 20.48
CA VAL A 276 -7.76 18.90 20.22
C VAL A 276 -6.91 20.07 20.72
N GLY A 277 -6.64 21.03 19.83
CA GLY A 277 -5.80 22.21 20.12
C GLY A 277 -4.30 21.99 19.91
N SER A 278 -3.85 20.76 19.67
CA SER A 278 -2.47 20.44 19.30
C SER A 278 -2.32 20.35 17.78
N THR A 279 -1.09 20.61 17.30
CA THR A 279 -0.75 20.55 15.88
C THR A 279 0.49 19.71 15.66
N GLY A 280 0.69 19.26 14.42
CA GLY A 280 1.85 18.46 14.05
C GLY A 280 1.98 18.37 12.55
N LYS A 281 3.21 18.32 12.07
CA LYS A 281 3.55 18.05 10.67
C LYS A 281 4.89 17.36 10.53
N VAL A 282 5.18 16.91 9.32
CA VAL A 282 6.48 16.37 8.93
C VAL A 282 7.21 17.35 8.03
N GLN A 283 8.35 17.84 8.50
CA GLN A 283 9.31 18.58 7.70
C GLN A 283 10.21 17.60 6.96
N ILE A 284 10.09 17.54 5.63
CA ILE A 284 10.99 16.75 4.79
C ILE A 284 12.26 17.57 4.54
N LEU A 285 13.37 17.15 5.14
CA LEU A 285 14.66 17.81 5.01
C LEU A 285 15.39 17.38 3.73
N SER A 286 15.27 16.10 3.39
CA SER A 286 15.77 15.52 2.14
C SER A 286 14.89 14.35 1.73
N MET A 287 14.72 14.16 0.43
CA MET A 287 14.10 12.97 -0.14
C MET A 287 14.93 12.54 -1.34
N LEU A 288 15.26 11.24 -1.41
CA LEU A 288 15.95 10.66 -2.54
C LEU A 288 15.33 9.30 -2.89
N MET A 289 15.55 8.86 -4.12
CA MET A 289 15.07 7.58 -4.61
C MET A 289 16.26 6.71 -5.02
N TRP A 290 16.36 5.55 -4.41
CA TRP A 290 17.37 4.56 -4.75
C TRP A 290 16.85 3.66 -5.86
N VAL A 291 17.52 3.68 -7.01
CA VAL A 291 17.10 2.94 -8.21
C VAL A 291 18.18 1.96 -8.59
N ARG A 292 17.83 0.67 -8.68
CA ARG A 292 18.76 -0.36 -9.15
C ARG A 292 18.91 -0.31 -10.67
N LYS A 293 20.16 -0.20 -11.14
CA LYS A 293 20.52 -0.27 -12.56
C LYS A 293 21.22 -1.59 -12.86
N VAL A 294 20.91 -2.16 -14.02
CA VAL A 294 21.52 -3.40 -14.50
C VAL A 294 22.15 -3.12 -15.85
N ARG A 295 23.43 -3.45 -16.01
CA ARG A 295 24.11 -3.40 -17.31
C ARG A 295 24.24 -4.82 -17.86
N PRO A 296 23.42 -5.23 -18.84
CA PRO A 296 23.56 -6.53 -19.47
C PRO A 296 24.91 -6.64 -20.18
N THR A 297 25.42 -7.86 -20.34
CA THR A 297 26.56 -8.09 -21.23
C THR A 297 26.21 -7.70 -22.67
N PRO A 298 27.20 -7.25 -23.48
CA PRO A 298 26.95 -6.83 -24.86
C PRO A 298 26.21 -7.87 -25.71
N THR A 299 26.51 -9.16 -25.51
CA THR A 299 25.83 -10.27 -26.20
C THR A 299 24.33 -10.29 -25.92
N VAL A 300 23.94 -10.20 -24.64
CA VAL A 300 22.54 -10.17 -24.22
C VAL A 300 21.84 -8.92 -24.75
N LEU A 301 22.51 -7.77 -24.68
CA LEU A 301 21.99 -6.49 -25.16
C LEU A 301 21.69 -6.55 -26.67
N ASN A 302 22.59 -7.13 -27.47
CA ASN A 302 22.39 -7.31 -28.91
C ASN A 302 21.21 -8.23 -29.21
N THR A 303 21.06 -9.34 -28.49
CA THR A 303 19.90 -10.23 -28.64
C THR A 303 18.59 -9.52 -28.29
N ILE A 304 18.55 -8.76 -27.19
CA ILE A 304 17.37 -8.00 -26.80
C ILE A 304 17.02 -6.97 -27.88
N ASN A 305 17.99 -6.23 -28.41
CA ASN A 305 17.76 -5.25 -29.46
C ASN A 305 17.22 -5.89 -30.75
N GLN A 306 17.74 -7.07 -31.14
CA GLN A 306 17.20 -7.83 -32.27
C GLN A 306 15.74 -8.26 -32.03
N CYS A 307 15.41 -8.72 -30.82
CA CYS A 307 14.04 -9.07 -30.45
C CYS A 307 13.12 -7.84 -30.46
N LEU A 308 13.54 -6.71 -29.89
CA LEU A 308 12.73 -5.47 -29.85
C LEU A 308 12.46 -4.86 -31.23
N ASN A 309 13.27 -5.19 -32.25
CA ASN A 309 12.99 -4.81 -33.64
C ASN A 309 11.78 -5.54 -34.24
N THR A 310 11.47 -6.74 -33.75
CA THR A 310 10.41 -7.61 -34.31
C THR A 310 9.20 -7.71 -33.39
N GLU A 311 9.43 -7.76 -32.08
CA GLU A 311 8.44 -7.94 -31.03
C GLU A 311 8.41 -6.75 -30.07
N THR A 312 7.30 -6.59 -29.35
CA THR A 312 7.19 -5.55 -28.33
C THR A 312 7.46 -6.14 -26.95
N ALA A 313 8.19 -5.40 -26.11
CA ALA A 313 8.31 -5.71 -24.70
C ALA A 313 6.92 -5.67 -24.02
N LYS A 314 6.58 -6.75 -23.33
CA LYS A 314 5.30 -6.91 -22.64
C LYS A 314 5.52 -6.99 -21.14
N TYR A 315 4.86 -6.10 -20.42
CA TYR A 315 4.86 -6.03 -18.97
C TYR A 315 3.46 -6.38 -18.45
N PRO A 316 3.26 -7.61 -17.95
CA PRO A 316 2.01 -7.97 -17.29
C PRO A 316 1.85 -7.15 -16.01
N LEU A 317 0.73 -6.46 -15.84
CA LEU A 317 0.44 -5.74 -14.59
C LEU A 317 -0.71 -6.40 -13.85
N ARG A 318 -0.53 -6.54 -12.54
CA ARG A 318 -1.63 -6.83 -11.61
C ARG A 318 -2.07 -5.50 -11.02
N ARG A 319 -3.23 -5.00 -11.43
CA ARG A 319 -3.73 -3.72 -10.95
C ARG A 319 -4.43 -3.90 -9.60
N VAL A 320 -4.07 -3.05 -8.65
CA VAL A 320 -4.81 -2.87 -7.40
C VAL A 320 -5.56 -1.56 -7.49
N GLU A 321 -6.89 -1.64 -7.57
CA GLU A 321 -7.81 -0.51 -7.66
C GLU A 321 -8.61 -0.44 -6.35
N VAL A 322 -8.60 0.73 -5.72
CA VAL A 322 -9.37 1.00 -4.49
C VAL A 322 -10.61 1.80 -4.87
N LYS A 323 -11.77 1.38 -4.36
CA LYS A 323 -13.04 2.10 -4.48
C LYS A 323 -13.59 2.37 -3.10
N THR A 324 -14.10 3.56 -2.90
CA THR A 324 -14.67 4.01 -1.62
C THR A 324 -16.17 4.23 -1.80
N PHE A 325 -16.93 3.84 -0.78
CA PHE A 325 -18.37 4.00 -0.74
C PHE A 325 -18.77 4.48 0.64
N THR A 326 -19.60 5.52 0.70
CA THR A 326 -20.11 6.04 1.97
C THR A 326 -21.39 5.31 2.36
N ILE A 327 -21.44 4.84 3.60
CA ILE A 327 -22.64 4.27 4.22
C ILE A 327 -23.16 5.30 5.23
N ALA A 328 -24.35 5.84 4.99
CA ALA A 328 -24.95 6.83 5.88
C ALA A 328 -25.38 6.17 7.21
N ARG A 329 -25.27 6.91 8.32
CA ARG A 329 -25.74 6.45 9.63
C ARG A 329 -27.21 6.05 9.57
N GLY A 330 -27.55 4.90 10.16
CA GLY A 330 -28.91 4.35 10.14
C GLY A 330 -29.24 3.49 8.92
N THR A 331 -28.33 3.37 7.94
CA THR A 331 -28.51 2.46 6.80
C THR A 331 -28.42 1.01 7.26
N GLN A 332 -29.48 0.24 7.02
CA GLN A 332 -29.51 -1.19 7.36
C GLN A 332 -28.97 -2.09 6.24
N SER A 333 -29.10 -1.66 4.99
CA SER A 333 -28.64 -2.41 3.82
C SER A 333 -28.07 -1.44 2.78
N LYS A 334 -26.91 -1.80 2.25
CA LYS A 334 -26.22 -1.05 1.21
C LYS A 334 -25.80 -2.03 0.12
N ILE A 335 -26.25 -1.78 -1.10
CA ILE A 335 -25.92 -2.58 -2.29
C ILE A 335 -25.16 -1.64 -3.23
N GLU A 336 -24.01 -2.12 -3.70
CA GLU A 336 -23.18 -1.41 -4.67
C GLU A 336 -23.03 -2.28 -5.92
N ASP A 337 -23.65 -1.84 -7.01
CA ASP A 337 -23.63 -2.52 -8.29
C ASP A 337 -22.49 -1.99 -9.18
N HIS A 338 -22.10 -2.80 -10.16
CA HIS A 338 -21.05 -2.44 -11.13
C HIS A 338 -19.69 -2.09 -10.49
N LEU A 339 -19.36 -2.73 -9.36
CA LEU A 339 -18.09 -2.55 -8.64
C LEU A 339 -16.87 -2.60 -9.56
N PHE A 340 -16.85 -3.48 -10.54
CA PHE A 340 -15.80 -3.53 -11.57
C PHE A 340 -16.43 -3.79 -12.93
N GLN A 341 -16.14 -2.93 -13.91
CA GLN A 341 -16.61 -3.09 -15.28
C GLN A 341 -15.45 -3.54 -16.19
N GLY A 342 -15.66 -4.64 -16.92
CA GLY A 342 -14.66 -5.18 -17.84
C GLY A 342 -13.76 -6.24 -17.19
N GLN A 343 -12.65 -5.83 -16.58
CA GLN A 343 -11.74 -6.78 -15.94
C GLN A 343 -12.25 -7.18 -14.56
N MET A 344 -12.52 -8.47 -14.40
CA MET A 344 -12.95 -9.04 -13.13
C MET A 344 -11.76 -9.13 -12.17
N PRO A 345 -11.89 -8.63 -10.92
CA PRO A 345 -10.83 -8.76 -9.94
C PRO A 345 -10.62 -10.23 -9.58
N LYS A 346 -9.37 -10.60 -9.27
CA LYS A 346 -9.05 -11.94 -8.75
C LYS A 346 -9.32 -12.07 -7.26
N ARG A 347 -9.39 -10.94 -6.55
CA ARG A 347 -9.57 -10.83 -5.10
C ARG A 347 -10.24 -9.51 -4.80
N ILE A 348 -11.18 -9.52 -3.86
CA ILE A 348 -11.78 -8.33 -3.29
C ILE A 348 -11.40 -8.31 -1.81
N VAL A 349 -10.88 -7.18 -1.35
CA VAL A 349 -10.65 -6.90 0.07
C VAL A 349 -11.60 -5.77 0.42
N LEU A 350 -12.38 -5.97 1.49
CA LEU A 350 -13.32 -4.98 1.98
C LEU A 350 -12.88 -4.56 3.39
N GLY A 351 -12.83 -3.25 3.62
CA GLY A 351 -12.58 -2.65 4.92
C GLY A 351 -13.56 -1.52 5.17
N LEU A 352 -13.97 -1.37 6.42
CA LEU A 352 -14.85 -0.27 6.86
C LEU A 352 -14.03 0.63 7.78
N VAL A 353 -14.10 1.92 7.56
CA VAL A 353 -13.41 2.93 8.36
C VAL A 353 -14.39 4.05 8.70
N ASP A 354 -14.15 4.74 9.81
CA ASP A 354 -14.93 5.93 10.15
C ASP A 354 -14.70 7.02 9.08
N ASN A 355 -15.79 7.66 8.64
CA ASN A 355 -15.72 8.71 7.64
C ASN A 355 -14.90 9.92 8.13
N ALA A 356 -14.87 10.22 9.44
CA ALA A 356 -14.03 11.27 10.00
C ALA A 356 -12.54 10.92 9.85
N GLY A 357 -12.14 9.70 10.21
CA GLY A 357 -10.77 9.21 10.01
C GLY A 357 -10.37 9.19 8.53
N PHE A 358 -11.27 8.74 7.65
CA PHE A 358 -11.03 8.75 6.20
C PHE A 358 -10.71 10.15 5.65
N ASN A 359 -11.40 11.17 6.16
CA ASN A 359 -11.21 12.56 5.74
C ASN A 359 -10.11 13.31 6.52
N GLY A 360 -9.35 12.62 7.38
CA GLY A 360 -8.24 13.19 8.13
C GLY A 360 -8.68 14.06 9.31
N ASP A 361 -9.63 13.58 10.12
CA ASP A 361 -9.86 14.14 11.46
C ASP A 361 -8.66 13.81 12.37
N PRO A 362 -8.01 14.80 13.00
CA PRO A 362 -6.77 14.58 13.75
C PRO A 362 -6.92 13.71 15.00
N ILE A 363 -8.12 13.51 15.54
CA ILE A 363 -8.36 12.60 16.68
C ILE A 363 -8.79 11.19 16.25
N LYS A 364 -8.84 10.92 14.94
CA LYS A 364 -9.24 9.62 14.40
C LYS A 364 -8.10 9.00 13.61
N ASN A 365 -7.88 7.71 13.82
CA ASN A 365 -6.88 7.00 13.03
C ASN A 365 -7.49 6.62 11.66
N PRO A 366 -6.93 7.07 10.53
CA PRO A 366 -7.45 6.72 9.20
C PRO A 366 -7.37 5.21 8.90
N PHE A 367 -6.48 4.49 9.59
CA PHE A 367 -6.27 3.06 9.42
C PHE A 367 -6.99 2.20 10.47
N ASN A 368 -7.88 2.79 11.27
CA ASN A 368 -8.73 2.06 12.20
C ASN A 368 -9.88 1.38 11.44
N PHE A 369 -9.60 0.19 10.91
CA PHE A 369 -10.59 -0.65 10.25
C PHE A 369 -11.51 -1.30 11.29
N GLN A 370 -12.81 -1.08 11.14
CA GLN A 370 -13.83 -1.53 12.08
C GLN A 370 -14.69 -2.61 11.46
N HIS A 371 -15.28 -3.46 12.31
CA HIS A 371 -16.28 -4.43 11.85
C HIS A 371 -17.66 -3.80 11.64
N ALA A 372 -17.91 -2.60 12.21
CA ALA A 372 -19.15 -1.82 12.13
C ALA A 372 -20.44 -2.65 12.33
N GLU A 373 -20.36 -3.68 13.17
CA GLU A 373 -21.43 -4.65 13.45
C GLU A 373 -22.13 -5.22 12.21
N VAL A 374 -21.39 -5.41 11.11
CA VAL A 374 -21.94 -6.00 9.88
C VAL A 374 -22.58 -7.35 10.19
N LYS A 375 -23.85 -7.53 9.84
CA LYS A 375 -24.59 -8.79 10.08
C LYS A 375 -24.61 -9.72 8.88
N LYS A 376 -24.47 -9.18 7.67
CA LYS A 376 -24.51 -9.94 6.42
C LYS A 376 -23.62 -9.30 5.36
N LEU A 377 -22.79 -10.10 4.70
CA LEU A 377 -22.00 -9.71 3.53
C LEU A 377 -22.18 -10.74 2.41
N GLU A 378 -22.49 -10.24 1.22
CA GLU A 378 -22.75 -11.05 0.03
C GLU A 378 -22.08 -10.42 -1.19
N VAL A 379 -21.48 -11.25 -2.03
CA VAL A 379 -20.82 -10.81 -3.27
C VAL A 379 -21.36 -11.64 -4.42
N SER A 380 -21.80 -10.96 -5.47
CA SER A 380 -22.31 -11.57 -6.69
C SER A 380 -21.46 -11.18 -7.91
N ILE A 381 -21.38 -12.09 -8.88
CA ILE A 381 -20.77 -11.88 -10.19
C ILE A 381 -21.86 -12.14 -11.23
N ASN A 382 -22.17 -11.15 -12.05
CA ASN A 382 -23.19 -11.25 -13.10
C ASN A 382 -24.57 -11.72 -12.58
N GLY A 383 -24.94 -11.35 -11.36
CA GLY A 383 -26.21 -11.75 -10.72
C GLY A 383 -26.17 -13.12 -10.04
N GLU A 384 -25.08 -13.88 -10.15
CA GLU A 384 -24.89 -15.14 -9.43
C GLU A 384 -24.03 -14.92 -8.19
N THR A 385 -24.47 -15.43 -7.04
CA THR A 385 -23.73 -15.34 -5.78
C THR A 385 -22.49 -16.22 -5.83
N ILE A 386 -21.32 -15.66 -5.53
CA ILE A 386 -20.04 -16.43 -5.54
C ILE A 386 -20.06 -17.50 -4.44
N MET A 387 -20.69 -17.18 -3.31
CA MET A 387 -20.71 -18.03 -2.13
C MET A 387 -22.06 -18.71 -2.01
N SER A 388 -22.06 -20.02 -1.75
CA SER A 388 -23.30 -20.78 -1.50
C SER A 388 -24.06 -20.30 -0.26
N ARG A 389 -23.35 -19.74 0.71
CA ARG A 389 -23.91 -19.08 1.88
C ARG A 389 -23.22 -17.73 2.09
N PRO A 390 -23.96 -16.63 2.26
CA PRO A 390 -23.41 -15.33 2.67
C PRO A 390 -22.55 -15.43 3.93
N PHE A 391 -21.70 -14.43 4.17
CA PHE A 391 -21.07 -14.27 5.47
C PHE A 391 -22.08 -13.63 6.42
N GLU A 392 -22.26 -14.25 7.59
CA GLU A 392 -23.18 -13.79 8.63
C GLU A 392 -22.41 -13.76 9.97
N PRO A 393 -21.43 -12.85 10.15
CA PRO A 393 -20.64 -12.81 11.37
C PRO A 393 -21.48 -12.28 12.54
N ASP A 394 -21.26 -12.87 13.72
CA ASP A 394 -21.76 -12.36 14.99
C ASP A 394 -20.57 -11.97 15.87
N PHE A 395 -20.31 -10.66 15.96
CA PHE A 395 -19.22 -10.11 16.76
C PHE A 395 -19.50 -10.15 18.26
N GLY A 396 -20.77 -10.13 18.69
CA GLY A 396 -21.14 -10.17 20.11
C GLY A 396 -20.92 -11.54 20.73
N ASN A 397 -21.15 -12.60 19.96
CA ASN A 397 -20.98 -13.99 20.41
C ASN A 397 -19.69 -14.66 19.90
N ASN A 398 -18.75 -13.88 19.35
CA ASN A 398 -17.50 -14.38 18.77
C ASN A 398 -17.67 -15.40 17.61
N MET A 399 -18.80 -15.37 16.90
CA MET A 399 -19.08 -16.27 15.77
C MET A 399 -18.77 -15.59 14.42
N TYR A 400 -17.51 -15.26 14.19
CA TYR A 400 -17.03 -14.64 12.94
C TYR A 400 -15.87 -15.38 12.29
N LEU A 401 -15.48 -16.55 12.81
CA LEU A 401 -14.29 -17.30 12.36
C LEU A 401 -14.35 -17.72 10.89
N ARG A 402 -15.54 -17.97 10.32
CA ARG A 402 -15.67 -18.24 8.87
C ARG A 402 -15.26 -17.02 8.03
N SER A 403 -15.66 -15.83 8.45
CA SER A 403 -15.27 -14.57 7.79
C SER A 403 -13.78 -14.33 7.94
N TYR A 404 -13.22 -14.57 9.13
CA TYR A 404 -11.77 -14.48 9.37
C TYR A 404 -10.97 -15.48 8.53
N LEU A 405 -11.39 -16.75 8.46
CA LEU A 405 -10.75 -17.79 7.66
C LEU A 405 -10.77 -17.47 6.15
N SER A 406 -11.80 -16.77 5.68
CA SER A 406 -11.90 -16.36 4.28
C SER A 406 -10.75 -15.42 3.87
N LEU A 407 -10.16 -14.68 4.81
CA LEU A 407 -8.97 -13.87 4.57
C LEU A 407 -7.79 -14.75 4.14
N TYR A 408 -7.52 -15.83 4.88
CA TYR A 408 -6.45 -16.79 4.56
C TYR A 408 -6.70 -17.47 3.21
N GLN A 409 -7.93 -17.91 2.98
CA GLN A 409 -8.33 -18.52 1.70
C GLN A 409 -8.14 -17.55 0.53
N GLY A 410 -8.64 -16.33 0.65
CA GLY A 410 -8.52 -15.30 -0.37
C GLY A 410 -7.08 -14.92 -0.67
N LEU A 411 -6.21 -14.92 0.36
CA LEU A 411 -4.78 -14.66 0.22
C LEU A 411 -3.97 -15.85 -0.30
N GLY A 412 -4.55 -17.05 -0.33
CA GLY A 412 -3.84 -18.28 -0.70
C GLY A 412 -2.84 -18.72 0.38
N LYS A 413 -3.11 -18.37 1.64
CA LYS A 413 -2.25 -18.61 2.81
C LYS A 413 -2.88 -19.59 3.80
N LEU A 414 -3.98 -20.24 3.43
CA LEU A 414 -4.61 -21.25 4.28
C LEU A 414 -3.64 -22.42 4.54
N GLY A 415 -3.37 -22.71 5.82
CA GLY A 415 -2.48 -23.79 6.25
C GLY A 415 -0.98 -23.45 6.22
N TYR A 416 -0.62 -22.22 5.85
CA TYR A 416 0.76 -21.74 5.98
C TYR A 416 1.01 -21.18 7.39
N ASP A 417 2.26 -21.25 7.85
CA ASP A 417 2.73 -20.53 9.04
C ASP A 417 2.88 -19.04 8.70
N TRP A 418 1.74 -18.38 8.56
CA TRP A 418 1.63 -16.98 8.19
C TRP A 418 0.33 -16.45 8.76
N ALA A 419 0.38 -15.28 9.40
CA ALA A 419 -0.80 -14.57 9.86
C ALA A 419 -0.80 -13.15 9.27
N PRO A 420 -1.94 -12.67 8.73
CA PRO A 420 -2.08 -11.26 8.41
C PRO A 420 -2.01 -10.45 9.70
N ASP A 421 -1.44 -9.26 9.63
CA ASP A 421 -1.44 -8.32 10.75
C ASP A 421 -2.80 -7.62 10.89
N VAL A 422 -3.86 -8.42 11.12
CA VAL A 422 -5.25 -7.99 11.27
C VAL A 422 -5.75 -8.47 12.63
N THR A 423 -6.21 -7.53 13.47
CA THR A 423 -6.64 -7.75 14.86
C THR A 423 -8.06 -7.34 15.11
#